data_AF-A0A970VBM8-F1
#
_entry.id   AF-A0A970VBM8-F1
#
_cell.length_a   1.000
_cell.length_b   1.000
_cell.length_c   1.000
_cell.angle_alpha   90.00
_cell.angle_beta   90.00
_cell.angle_gamma   90.00
#
_symmetry.space_group_name_H-M   'P 1'
#
loop_
_entity.id
_entity.type
_entity.pdbx_description
1 polymer ?
#
loop_
_entity_poly.entity_id
_entity_poly.type
_entity_poly.pdbx_seq_one_letter_code
_entity_poly.pdbx_strand_id
1 'polypeptide(L)'
;MREPFYYKLLTKQGIDWTHIARYHGRVMTNRGEGLIFDLPPDPDGKPSHTLELAIERKLIEPMEVKTKLEELHDYLNKYLILTYDLRPGNVILNTKKREKKTYNN
;
A
#
# COMPACT_ATOMS: atom_id res chain seq x y z
N MET A 1 13.59 -10.43 10.94
CA MET A 1 12.74 -9.73 9.95
C MET A 1 11.44 -9.31 10.63
N ARG A 2 11.26 -8.01 10.94
CA ARG A 2 10.15 -7.50 11.78
C ARG A 2 8.83 -7.32 11.01
N GLU A 3 8.92 -6.98 9.73
CA GLU A 3 7.75 -6.62 8.92
C GLU A 3 6.69 -7.72 8.80
N PRO A 4 7.01 -9.01 8.52
CA PRO A 4 5.98 -10.06 8.50
C PRO A 4 5.24 -10.24 9.84
N PHE A 5 5.88 -9.93 10.98
CA PHE A 5 5.20 -9.99 12.28
C PHE A 5 4.21 -8.84 12.45
N TYR A 6 4.56 -7.65 11.96
CA TYR A 6 3.65 -6.51 11.98
C TYR A 6 2.42 -6.76 11.11
N TYR A 7 2.58 -7.28 9.90
CA TYR A 7 1.44 -7.64 9.04
C TYR A 7 0.55 -8.74 9.63
N LYS A 8 1.11 -9.69 10.39
CA LYS A 8 0.32 -10.67 11.16
C LYS A 8 -0.51 -10.01 12.25
N LEU A 9 0.02 -9.00 12.95
CA LEU A 9 -0.71 -8.22 13.94
C LEU A 9 -1.87 -7.46 13.29
N LEU A 10 -1.61 -6.76 12.19
CA LEU A 10 -2.63 -6.03 11.43
C LEU A 10 -3.76 -6.95 10.93
N THR A 11 -3.41 -8.16 10.47
CA THR A 11 -4.40 -9.18 10.08
C THR A 11 -5.29 -9.58 11.26
N LYS A 12 -4.70 -9.80 12.44
CA LYS A 12 -5.46 -10.12 13.67
C LYS A 12 -6.35 -8.98 14.14
N GLN A 13 -5.95 -7.73 13.90
CA GLN A 13 -6.76 -6.54 14.19
C GLN A 13 -7.94 -6.38 13.23
N GLY A 14 -7.99 -7.14 12.12
CA GLY A 14 -9.09 -7.08 11.17
C GLY A 14 -9.17 -5.76 10.40
N ILE A 15 -8.02 -5.15 10.12
CA ILE A 15 -7.99 -3.90 9.35
C ILE A 15 -8.51 -4.11 7.92
N ASP A 16 -8.99 -3.03 7.31
CA ASP A 16 -9.30 -2.99 5.88
C ASP A 16 -7.98 -2.82 5.09
N TRP A 17 -7.78 -3.56 4.00
CA TRP A 17 -6.54 -3.54 3.18
C TRP A 17 -6.57 -2.53 2.01
N THR A 18 -7.49 -1.57 2.02
CA THR A 18 -7.68 -0.58 0.95
C THR A 18 -6.49 0.35 0.76
N HIS A 19 -5.73 0.68 1.80
CA HIS A 19 -4.68 1.70 1.76
C HIS A 19 -3.26 1.19 2.00
N ILE A 20 -3.09 -0.09 2.37
CA ILE A 20 -1.77 -0.73 2.51
C ILE A 20 -1.72 -2.01 1.68
N ALA A 21 -0.54 -2.38 1.18
CA ALA A 21 -0.36 -3.61 0.41
C ALA A 21 -0.45 -4.83 1.34
N ARG A 22 -1.37 -5.76 1.09
CA ARG A 22 -1.49 -6.96 1.92
C ARG A 22 -0.30 -7.87 1.72
N TYR A 23 0.19 -8.42 2.83
CA TYR A 23 1.22 -9.46 2.86
C TYR A 23 0.60 -10.85 2.60
N HIS A 24 1.17 -11.63 1.68
CA HIS A 24 0.68 -12.95 1.28
C HIS A 24 1.59 -14.12 1.67
N GLY A 25 2.79 -13.85 2.18
CA GLY A 25 3.70 -14.89 2.61
C GLY A 25 5.12 -14.71 2.09
N ARG A 26 5.89 -15.79 2.11
CA ARG A 26 7.30 -15.80 1.73
C ARG A 26 7.51 -16.69 0.51
N VAL A 27 8.54 -16.38 -0.26
CA VAL A 27 8.95 -17.17 -1.42
C VAL A 27 10.46 -17.33 -1.42
N MET A 28 10.95 -18.52 -1.74
CA MET A 28 12.38 -18.73 -1.97
C MET A 28 12.73 -18.26 -3.38
N THR A 29 13.71 -17.37 -3.47
CA THR A 29 14.27 -16.88 -4.73
C THR A 29 15.71 -17.38 -4.87
N ASN A 30 16.29 -17.21 -6.06
CA ASN A 30 17.71 -17.48 -6.29
C ASN A 30 18.66 -16.53 -5.52
N ARG A 31 18.14 -15.51 -4.83
CA ARG A 31 18.88 -14.57 -3.98
C ARG A 31 18.50 -14.66 -2.50
N GLY A 32 17.77 -15.71 -2.11
CA GLY A 32 17.28 -15.92 -0.75
C GLY A 32 15.78 -15.71 -0.60
N GLU A 33 15.32 -15.57 0.64
CA GLU A 33 13.90 -15.44 0.98
C GLU A 33 13.36 -14.04 0.60
N GLY A 34 12.30 -14.01 -0.19
CA GLY A 34 11.52 -12.81 -0.53
C GLY A 34 10.16 -12.78 0.16
N LEU A 35 9.55 -11.60 0.17
CA LEU A 35 8.20 -11.38 0.70
C LEU A 35 7.23 -11.08 -0.46
N ILE A 36 6.02 -11.63 -0.39
CA ILE A 36 4.97 -11.41 -1.39
C ILE A 36 3.97 -10.40 -0.84
N PHE A 37 3.69 -9.36 -1.63
CA PHE A 37 2.71 -8.32 -1.34
C PHE A 37 1.77 -8.07 -2.52
N ASP A 38 0.65 -7.40 -2.28
CA ASP A 38 -0.17 -6.84 -3.35
C ASP A 38 0.64 -5.89 -4.25
N LEU A 39 0.45 -6.01 -5.56
CA LEU A 39 0.86 -5.00 -6.53
C LEU A 39 -0.39 -4.27 -7.05
N PRO A 40 -0.57 -2.96 -6.78
CA PRO A 40 -1.64 -2.18 -7.40
C PRO A 40 -1.44 -2.15 -8.93
N PRO A 41 -2.45 -2.53 -9.73
CA PRO A 41 -2.35 -2.48 -11.19
C PRO A 41 -2.65 -1.06 -11.71
N ASP A 42 -1.79 -0.54 -12.59
CA ASP A 42 -2.14 0.57 -13.48
C ASP A 42 -3.22 0.10 -14.49
N PRO A 43 -4.12 0.95 -15.02
CA PRO A 43 -5.00 0.67 -16.14
C PRO A 43 -4.42 -0.22 -17.25
N ASP A 44 -3.15 -0.07 -17.59
CA ASP A 44 -2.47 -0.80 -18.66
C ASP A 44 -1.78 -2.11 -18.20
N GLY A 45 -2.02 -2.56 -16.98
CA GLY A 45 -1.35 -3.74 -16.40
C GLY A 45 0.11 -3.51 -16.03
N LYS A 46 0.59 -2.26 -16.12
CA LYS A 46 1.91 -1.85 -15.63
C LYS A 46 1.89 -1.64 -14.11
N PRO A 47 3.05 -1.70 -13.43
CA PRO A 47 3.15 -1.27 -12.04
C PRO A 47 2.77 0.20 -11.92
N SER A 48 1.90 0.54 -10.96
CA SER A 48 1.53 1.92 -10.68
C SER A 48 2.74 2.78 -10.27
N HIS A 49 2.65 4.08 -10.55
CA HIS A 49 3.68 5.05 -10.21
C HIS A 49 3.75 5.31 -8.69
N THR A 50 4.94 5.56 -8.16
CA THR A 50 5.07 6.13 -6.82
C THR A 50 4.53 7.56 -6.80
N LEU A 51 4.14 8.07 -5.63
CA LEU A 51 3.70 9.45 -5.47
C LEU A 51 4.82 10.43 -5.88
N GLU A 52 6.07 10.09 -5.57
CA GLU A 52 7.26 10.83 -6.01
C GLU A 52 7.30 10.99 -7.54
N LEU A 53 7.24 9.88 -8.28
CA LEU A 53 7.25 9.91 -9.76
C LEU A 53 6.02 10.60 -10.32
N ALA A 54 4.86 10.43 -9.69
CA ALA A 54 3.62 11.07 -10.11
C ALA A 54 3.70 12.60 -10.00
N ILE A 55 4.32 13.12 -8.93
CA ILE A 55 4.56 14.56 -8.74
C ILE A 55 5.59 15.05 -9.75
N GLU A 56 6.73 14.37 -9.88
CA GLU A 56 7.81 14.75 -10.82
C GLU A 56 7.31 14.84 -12.27
N ARG A 57 6.47 13.88 -12.67
CA ARG A 57 5.90 13.80 -14.02
C ARG A 57 4.59 14.57 -14.20
N LYS A 58 4.11 15.24 -13.14
CA LYS A 58 2.83 15.98 -13.14
C LYS A 58 1.64 15.12 -13.58
N LEU A 59 1.59 13.88 -13.09
CA LEU A 59 0.51 12.92 -13.37
C LEU A 59 -0.70 13.07 -12.43
N ILE A 60 -0.57 13.90 -11.40
CA ILE A 60 -1.60 14.17 -10.41
C ILE A 60 -1.55 15.64 -9.99
N GLU A 61 -2.73 16.24 -9.85
CA GLU A 61 -2.85 17.63 -9.41
C GLU A 61 -2.59 17.78 -7.90
N PRO A 62 -1.97 18.89 -7.44
CA PRO A 62 -1.66 19.09 -6.02
C PRO A 62 -2.86 18.96 -5.09
N MET A 63 -4.04 19.41 -5.53
CA MET A 63 -5.28 19.31 -4.73
C MET A 63 -5.74 17.85 -4.57
N GLU A 64 -5.55 17.03 -5.60
CA GLU A 64 -5.87 15.61 -5.55
C GLU A 64 -4.89 14.86 -4.64
N VAL A 65 -3.59 15.21 -4.69
CA VAL A 65 -2.59 14.68 -3.73
C VAL A 65 -3.02 14.98 -2.30
N LYS A 66 -3.37 16.23 -2.01
CA LYS A 66 -3.81 16.63 -0.67
C LYS A 66 -5.01 15.79 -0.19
N THR A 67 -6.04 15.69 -1.02
CA THR A 67 -7.27 14.93 -0.69
C THR A 67 -6.95 13.46 -0.39
N LYS A 68 -6.13 12.81 -1.22
CA LYS A 68 -5.74 11.40 -1.02
C LYS A 68 -4.87 11.19 0.22
N LEU A 69 -4.02 12.16 0.57
CA LEU A 69 -3.20 12.10 1.77
C LEU A 69 -4.04 12.28 3.04
N GLU A 70 -5.08 13.11 2.99
CA GLU A 70 -6.08 13.22 4.07
C GLU A 70 -6.83 11.89 4.25
N GLU A 71 -7.27 11.25 3.17
CA GLU A 71 -7.89 9.91 3.21
C GLU A 71 -6.95 8.85 3.81
N LEU A 72 -5.67 8.86 3.40
CA LEU A 72 -4.65 7.96 3.96
C LEU A 72 -4.41 8.23 5.45
N HIS A 73 -4.33 9.50 5.85
CA HIS A 73 -4.15 9.89 7.25
C HIS A 73 -5.30 9.38 8.12
N ASP A 74 -6.56 9.59 7.69
CA ASP A 74 -7.73 9.14 8.43
C ASP A 74 -7.79 7.62 8.53
N TYR A 75 -7.41 6.91 7.47
CA TYR A 75 -7.26 5.46 7.48
C TYR A 75 -6.22 4.98 8.50
N LEU A 76 -5.02 5.57 8.51
CA LEU A 76 -3.95 5.17 9.43
C LEU A 76 -4.35 5.40 10.88
N ASN A 77 -4.99 6.55 11.17
CA ASN A 77 -5.50 6.85 12.51
C ASN A 77 -6.62 5.90 12.94
N LYS A 78 -7.58 5.61 12.04
CA LYS A 78 -8.69 4.69 12.33
C LYS A 78 -8.20 3.31 12.78
N TYR A 79 -7.15 2.79 12.15
CA TYR A 79 -6.62 1.46 12.44
C TYR A 79 -5.38 1.46 13.35
N LEU A 80 -4.97 2.63 13.87
CA LEU A 80 -3.78 2.81 14.71
C LEU A 80 -2.50 2.23 14.06
N ILE A 81 -2.36 2.43 12.75
CA ILE A 81 -1.24 1.92 11.97
C ILE A 81 -0.11 2.93 12.01
N LEU A 82 1.02 2.52 12.59
CA LEU A 82 2.27 3.28 12.53
C LEU A 82 3.09 2.84 11.32
N THR A 83 3.47 3.80 10.48
CA THR A 83 4.39 3.60 9.35
C THR A 83 5.78 4.06 9.75
N TYR A 84 6.80 3.22 9.55
CA TYR A 84 8.18 3.59 9.86
C TYR A 84 8.75 4.63 8.87
N ASP A 85 8.33 4.54 7.60
CA ASP A 85 8.94 5.32 6.51
C ASP A 85 7.89 5.81 5.50
N LEU A 86 7.13 6.83 5.90
CA LEU A 86 6.10 7.46 5.06
C LEU A 86 6.72 8.56 4.19
N ARG A 87 7.40 8.16 3.13
CA ARG A 87 7.97 9.07 2.11
C ARG A 87 7.24 8.88 0.77
N PRO A 88 7.22 9.89 -0.12
CA PRO A 88 6.55 9.80 -1.42
C PRO A 88 6.97 8.60 -2.28
N GLY A 89 8.24 8.18 -2.20
CA GLY A 89 8.74 6.98 -2.90
C GLY A 89 8.17 5.65 -2.38
N ASN A 90 7.64 5.61 -1.16
CA ASN A 90 7.00 4.42 -0.56
C ASN A 90 5.47 4.43 -0.67
N VAL A 91 4.89 5.46 -1.28
CA VAL A 91 3.45 5.58 -1.52
C VAL A 91 3.18 5.34 -2.99
N ILE A 92 2.26 4.43 -3.30
CA ILE A 92 1.86 4.14 -4.68
C ILE A 92 0.59 4.92 -5.00
N LEU A 93 0.60 5.66 -6.11
CA LEU A 93 -0.60 6.28 -6.64
C LEU A 93 -1.45 5.23 -7.37
N ASN A 94 -2.56 4.84 -6.75
CA ASN A 94 -3.51 3.94 -7.37
C ASN A 94 -4.67 4.74 -8.00
N THR A 95 -4.82 4.63 -9.32
CA THR A 95 -5.88 5.30 -10.10
C THR A 95 -7.20 4.51 -10.07
N LYS A 96 -7.21 3.27 -9.59
CA LYS A 96 -8.42 2.45 -9.40
C LYS A 96 -8.78 2.36 -7.93
N LYS A 97 -10.07 2.50 -7.60
CA LYS A 97 -10.56 2.19 -6.25
C LYS A 97 -10.30 0.71 -5.95
N ARG A 98 -9.58 0.41 -4.86
CA ARG A 98 -9.50 -0.94 -4.33
C ARG A 98 -10.88 -1.30 -3.77
N GLU A 99 -11.50 -2.32 -4.32
CA GLU A 99 -12.73 -2.87 -3.73
C GLU A 99 -12.42 -3.48 -2.36
N LYS A 100 -13.35 -3.33 -1.41
CA LYS A 100 -13.30 -4.05 -0.14
C LYS A 100 -13.40 -5.53 -0.45
N LYS A 101 -12.28 -6.23 -0.37
CA LYS A 101 -12.28 -7.67 -0.55
C LYS A 101 -12.45 -8.33 0.81
N THR A 102 -13.63 -8.89 1.05
CA THR A 102 -13.88 -9.85 2.12
C THR A 102 -13.23 -11.16 1.73
N TYR A 103 -12.19 -11.53 2.47
CA TYR A 103 -11.53 -12.82 2.29
C TYR A 103 -11.80 -13.67 3.53
N ASN A 104 -12.56 -14.75 3.33
CA ASN A 104 -12.72 -15.78 4.35
C ASN A 104 -11.36 -16.47 4.55
N ASN A 105 -10.96 -16.56 5.80
CA ASN A 105 -9.72 -17.19 6.26
C ASN A 105 -9.87 -18.71 6.29
#